data_AF-A0A2H4GXF5-F1
#
_entry.id   AF-A0A2H4GXF5-F1
#
_cell.length_a   1.000
_cell.length_b   1.000
_cell.length_c   1.000
_cell.angle_alpha   90.00
_cell.angle_beta   90.00
_cell.angle_gamma   90.00
#
_symmetry.space_group_name_H-M   'P 1'
#
loop_
_entity.id
_entity.type
_entity.pdbx_description
1 polymer ?
#
loop_
_entity_poly.entity_id
_entity_poly.type
_entity_poly.pdbx_seq_one_letter_code
_entity_poly.pdbx_strand_id
1 'polypeptide(L)' 'MRINPTTSGPEVSALEKKNLGRIAQIIGPVLDVAFPPGKMPNIYNALVVKGRDTVGQQINVTCEVQQLLGN' A
#
# COMPACT_ATOMS: atom_id res chain seq x y z
N MET A 1 25.41 26.55 31.67
CA MET A 1 25.23 26.02 30.30
C MET A 1 24.91 24.53 30.42
N ARG A 2 23.62 24.17 30.30
CA ARG A 2 23.16 22.78 30.17
C ARG A 2 22.27 22.77 28.94
N ILE A 3 22.71 22.10 27.88
CA ILE A 3 21.91 21.90 26.67
C ILE A 3 21.19 20.56 26.82
N ASN A 4 19.86 20.58 26.75
CA ASN A 4 19.06 19.37 26.70
C ASN A 4 19.13 18.80 25.27
N PRO A 5 19.29 17.48 25.09
CA PRO A 5 19.25 16.88 23.77
C PRO A 5 17.80 16.86 23.28
N THR A 6 17.53 17.45 22.11
CA THR A 6 16.27 17.26 21.41
C THR A 6 16.22 15.81 20.94
N THR A 7 15.48 14.97 21.66
CA THR A 7 15.10 13.63 21.20
C THR A 7 14.22 13.80 19.97
N SER A 8 14.80 13.69 18.78
CA SER A 8 14.08 13.41 17.55
C SER A 8 13.58 11.96 17.61
N GLY A 9 12.50 11.76 18.34
CA GLY A 9 11.76 10.50 18.32
C GLY A 9 11.01 10.32 16.98
N PRO A 10 10.68 9.08 16.59
CA PRO A 10 9.92 8.79 15.38
C PRO A 10 8.43 9.05 15.64
N GLU A 11 8.02 10.30 15.81
CA GLU A 11 6.61 10.67 16.01
C GLU A 11 5.88 11.08 14.73
N VAL A 12 6.37 10.64 13.57
CA VAL A 12 5.65 10.77 12.29
C VAL A 12 5.23 9.39 11.79
N SER A 13 4.40 8.66 12.55
CA SER A 13 3.90 7.35 12.09
C SER A 13 2.49 7.02 12.57
N ALA A 14 1.68 8.01 12.89
CA ALA A 14 0.28 7.81 13.26
C ALA A 14 -0.57 8.92 12.67
N LEU A 15 -0.88 8.79 11.37
CA LEU A 15 -2.05 9.32 10.63
C LEU A 15 -1.75 9.50 9.12
N GLU A 16 -0.96 8.60 8.50
CA GLU A 16 -1.16 8.40 7.06
C GLU A 16 -2.51 7.70 6.86
N LYS A 17 -3.47 8.41 6.28
CA LYS A 17 -4.66 7.79 5.68
C LYS A 17 -4.17 6.87 4.56
N LYS A 18 -3.85 5.62 4.89
CA LYS A 18 -3.42 4.63 3.90
C LYS A 18 -4.49 4.53 2.82
N ASN A 19 -4.10 4.76 1.57
CA ASN A 19 -4.98 4.56 0.43
C ASN A 19 -5.10 3.05 0.16
N LEU A 20 -6.06 2.40 0.82
CA LEU A 20 -6.23 0.95 0.78
C LEU A 20 -7.23 0.54 -0.29
N GLY A 21 -6.85 -0.44 -1.10
CA GLY A 21 -7.71 -1.14 -2.03
C GLY A 21 -7.90 -2.60 -1.61
N ARG A 22 -8.81 -3.30 -2.29
CA ARG A 22 -9.06 -4.74 -2.12
C ARG A 22 -8.83 -5.47 -3.44
N ILE A 23 -8.08 -6.57 -3.40
CA ILE A 23 -7.94 -7.46 -4.56
C ILE A 23 -9.32 -8.07 -4.84
N ALA A 24 -9.86 -7.79 -6.02
CA ALA A 24 -11.14 -8.33 -6.49
C ALA A 24 -10.93 -9.65 -7.22
N GLN A 25 -9.86 -9.76 -8.01
CA GLN A 25 -9.56 -10.91 -8.83
C GLN A 25 -8.05 -11.04 -9.09
N ILE A 26 -7.60 -12.26 -9.36
CA ILE A 26 -6.24 -12.59 -9.77
C ILE A 26 -6.31 -13.51 -10.99
N ILE A 27 -5.70 -13.11 -12.11
CA ILE A 27 -5.58 -13.91 -13.34
C ILE A 27 -4.11 -13.96 -13.75
N GLY A 28 -3.44 -15.09 -13.46
CA GLY A 28 -2.00 -15.21 -13.69
C GLY A 28 -1.24 -14.08 -12.95
N PRO A 29 -0.40 -13.29 -13.62
CA PRO A 29 0.31 -12.16 -13.01
C PRO A 29 -0.54 -10.87 -12.88
N VAL A 30 -1.76 -10.85 -13.43
CA VAL A 30 -2.62 -9.66 -13.45
C VAL A 30 -3.55 -9.65 -12.24
N LEU A 31 -3.61 -8.53 -11.54
CA LEU A 31 -4.47 -8.31 -10.38
C LEU A 31 -5.47 -7.20 -10.68
N ASP A 32 -6.76 -7.48 -10.49
CA ASP A 32 -7.80 -6.44 -10.46
C ASP A 32 -7.99 -5.98 -9.02
N VAL A 33 -7.82 -4.68 -8.77
CA VAL A 33 -7.87 -4.09 -7.43
C VAL A 33 -8.93 -2.99 -7.38
N ALA A 34 -9.91 -3.15 -6.51
CA ALA A 34 -10.96 -2.15 -6.28
C ALA A 34 -10.52 -1.14 -5.22
N PHE A 35 -10.70 0.14 -5.51
CA PHE A 35 -10.49 1.24 -4.57
C PHE A 35 -11.81 1.98 -4.30
N PRO A 36 -11.96 2.61 -3.12
CA PRO A 36 -13.08 3.50 -2.87
C PRO A 36 -13.18 4.64 -3.91
N PRO A 37 -14.37 5.25 -4.10
CA PRO A 37 -14.52 6.43 -4.95
C PRO A 37 -13.56 7.56 -4.56
N GLY A 38 -12.95 8.22 -5.55
CA GLY A 38 -11.96 9.29 -5.34
C GLY A 38 -10.62 8.82 -4.76
N LYS A 39 -10.40 7.50 -4.67
CA LYS A 39 -9.16 6.87 -4.15
C LYS A 39 -8.43 6.01 -5.18
N MET A 40 -8.91 6.01 -6.42
CA MET A 40 -8.24 5.36 -7.54
C MET A 40 -6.78 5.86 -7.67
N PRO A 41 -5.79 4.96 -7.71
CA PRO A 41 -4.42 5.33 -8.04
C PRO A 41 -4.30 5.73 -9.52
N ASN A 42 -3.26 6.48 -9.86
CA ASN A 42 -2.95 6.77 -11.26
C ASN A 42 -2.36 5.53 -11.94
N ILE A 43 -2.41 5.49 -13.28
CA ILE A 43 -1.61 4.55 -14.06
C ILE A 43 -0.12 4.75 -13.74
N TYR A 44 0.65 3.66 -13.80
CA TYR A 44 2.07 3.57 -13.44
C TYR A 44 2.40 3.77 -11.95
N ASN A 45 1.40 4.01 -11.08
CA ASN A 45 1.63 3.95 -9.64
C ASN A 45 1.92 2.51 -9.19
N ALA A 46 2.79 2.38 -8.20
CA ALA A 46 3.03 1.11 -7.53
C ALA A 46 1.94 0.80 -6.49
N LEU A 47 1.47 -0.44 -6.47
CA LEU A 47 0.65 -1.02 -5.41
C LEU A 47 1.49 -2.05 -4.66
N VAL A 48 1.45 -2.01 -3.32
CA VAL A 48 2.17 -2.97 -2.49
C VAL A 48 1.18 -3.89 -1.78
N VAL A 49 1.23 -5.17 -2.14
CA VAL A 49 0.46 -6.23 -1.49
C VAL A 49 1.32 -6.86 -0.41
N LYS A 50 0.87 -6.72 0.84
CA LYS A 50 1.53 -7.33 2.01
C LYS A 50 0.63 -8.40 2.61
N GLY A 51 1.21 -9.52 3.01
CA GLY A 51 0.48 -10.62 3.62
C GLY A 51 1.40 -11.62 4.29
N ARG A 52 0.81 -12.75 4.70
CA ARG A 52 1.53 -13.95 5.13
C ARG A 52 0.94 -15.14 4.41
N ASP A 53 1.77 -16.11 4.06
CA ASP A 53 1.30 -17.38 3.52
C ASP A 53 0.82 -18.33 4.65
N THR A 54 0.46 -19.56 4.29
CA THR A 54 -0.07 -20.57 5.21
C THR A 54 0.95 -21.05 6.24
N VAL A 55 2.24 -20.89 5.99
CA VAL A 55 3.34 -21.25 6.90
C VAL A 55 3.90 -20.03 7.65
N GLY A 56 3.29 -18.86 7.45
CA GLY A 56 3.62 -17.62 8.15
C GLY A 56 4.75 -16.80 7.53
N GLN A 57 5.27 -17.18 6.36
CA GLN A 57 6.27 -16.38 5.66
C GLN A 57 5.66 -15.10 5.11
N GLN A 58 6.44 -14.01 5.16
CA GLN A 58 5.98 -12.70 4.71
C GLN A 58 5.88 -12.66 3.19
N ILE A 59 4.75 -12.19 2.69
CA ILE A 59 4.52 -11.87 1.28
C ILE A 59 4.66 -10.35 1.13
N ASN A 60 5.48 -9.92 0.17
CA ASN A 60 5.62 -8.53 -0.21
C ASN A 60 5.76 -8.44 -1.74
N VAL A 61 4.64 -8.16 -2.41
CA VAL A 61 4.57 -8.09 -3.88
C VAL A 61 4.29 -6.65 -4.29
N THR A 62 5.09 -6.13 -5.22
CA THR A 62 4.85 -4.84 -5.85
C THR A 62 4.23 -5.07 -7.22
N CYS A 63 3.10 -4.42 -7.46
CA CYS A 63 2.40 -4.40 -8.74
C CYS A 63 2.39 -2.98 -9.29
N GLU A 64 2.24 -2.83 -10.60
CA GLU A 64 2.08 -1.53 -11.26
C GLU A 64 0.67 -1.41 -11.82
N VAL A 65 0.04 -0.25 -11.64
CA VAL A 65 -1.28 0.03 -12.24
C VAL A 65 -1.12 0.20 -13.76
N GLN A 66 -1.57 -0.76 -14.54
CA GLN A 66 -1.49 -0.69 -16.01
C GLN A 66 -2.71 -0.01 -16.65
N GLN A 67 -3.89 -0.13 -16.04
CA GLN A 67 -5.13 0.39 -16.60
C GLN A 67 -6.11 0.76 -15.49
N LEU A 68 -7.00 1.71 -15.78
CA LEU A 68 -8.17 1.99 -14.97
C LEU A 68 -9.37 1.31 -15.61
N LEU A 69 -9.92 0.31 -14.93
CA LEU A 69 -11.16 -0.33 -15.36
C LEU A 69 -12.30 0.65 -15.04
N GLY A 70 -12.96 1.15 -16.09
CA GLY A 70 -14.22 1.87 -15.94
C GLY A 70 -15.30 0.86 -15.56
N ASN A 71 -16.05 1.16 -14.50
CA ASN A 71 -17.23 0.38 -14.12
C ASN A 71 -18.44 0.83 -14.95
#